data_AF-A0A9E0MFV0-F1
#
_entry.id   AF-A0A9E0MFV0-F1
#
_cell.length_a   1.000
_cell.length_b   1.000
_cell.length_c   1.000
_cell.angle_alpha   90.00
_cell.angle_beta   90.00
_cell.angle_gamma   90.00
#
_symmetry.space_group_name_H-M   'P 1'
#
loop_
_entity.id
_entity.type
_entity.pdbx_description
1 polymer ?
#
loop_
_entity_poly.entity_id
_entity_poly.type
_entity_poly.pdbx_seq_one_letter_code
_entity_poly.pdbx_strand_id
1 'polypeptide(L)'
;MPVQDGQRKLLLVDGSSYLYRAYHAMPDLRAVPDDPGSPATGAIRGMVNMMQSLRKEVPAAYAVCVFDAKGPTFRDAIYPEYKAQRSPMPDDLRAQIPPIHEVVRLLGWTVLDVPGVE
;
A
#
# COMPACT_ATOMS: atom_id res chain seq x y z
N MET A 1 13.33 28.66 -21.33
CA MET A 1 12.76 27.34 -21.66
C MET A 1 11.54 27.12 -20.79
N PRO A 2 10.34 26.87 -21.34
CA PRO A 2 9.18 26.56 -20.52
C PRO A 2 9.48 25.26 -19.78
N VAL A 3 9.32 25.27 -18.46
CA VAL A 3 9.53 24.08 -17.64
C VAL A 3 8.42 23.10 -18.01
N GLN A 4 8.80 21.95 -18.56
CA GLN A 4 7.90 20.84 -18.82
C GLN A 4 7.17 20.48 -17.53
N ASP A 5 5.84 20.49 -17.55
CA ASP A 5 4.97 20.42 -16.37
C ASP A 5 5.21 19.14 -15.53
N GLY A 6 5.76 18.08 -16.12
CA GLY A 6 6.16 16.85 -15.42
C GLY A 6 7.43 16.98 -14.55
N GLN A 7 8.31 17.95 -14.81
CA GLN A 7 9.57 18.12 -14.05
C GLN A 7 9.37 18.66 -12.62
N ARG A 8 8.17 19.14 -12.27
CA ARG A 8 7.84 19.68 -10.94
C ARG A 8 6.68 18.96 -10.25
N LYS A 9 6.26 17.79 -10.76
CA LYS A 9 5.18 17.00 -10.15
C LYS A 9 5.75 16.02 -9.13
N LEU A 10 5.25 16.13 -7.89
CA LEU A 10 5.41 15.16 -6.82
C LEU A 10 4.11 14.39 -6.68
N LEU A 11 4.20 13.07 -6.85
CA LEU A 11 3.10 12.15 -6.65
C LEU A 11 3.23 11.49 -5.27
N LEU A 12 2.22 11.70 -4.42
CA LEU A 12 2.10 11.04 -3.13
C LEU A 12 0.97 10.02 -3.21
N VAL A 13 1.29 8.77 -2.88
CA VAL A 13 0.35 7.65 -2.89
C VAL A 13 0.13 7.18 -1.46
N ASP A 14 -1.13 7.08 -1.07
CA ASP A 14 -1.54 6.42 0.17
C ASP A 14 -1.50 4.90 -0.05
N GLY A 15 -0.41 4.29 0.39
CA GLY A 15 -0.13 2.86 0.28
C GLY A 15 -1.07 2.01 1.13
N SER A 16 -1.50 2.50 2.29
CA SER A 16 -2.46 1.80 3.16
C SER A 16 -3.81 1.66 2.49
N SER A 17 -4.36 2.77 1.97
CA SER A 17 -5.62 2.78 1.25
C SER A 17 -5.57 1.90 0.00
N TYR A 18 -4.48 1.96 -0.76
CA TYR A 18 -4.27 1.10 -1.93
C TYR A 18 -4.19 -0.38 -1.54
N LEU A 19 -3.51 -0.72 -0.46
CA LEU A 19 -3.39 -2.09 0.03
C LEU A 19 -4.76 -2.69 0.40
N TYR A 20 -5.61 -1.94 1.11
CA TYR A 20 -6.98 -2.37 1.40
C TYR A 20 -7.82 -2.54 0.13
N ARG A 21 -7.72 -1.60 -0.82
CA ARG A 21 -8.42 -1.69 -2.11
C ARG A 21 -7.95 -2.91 -2.91
N ALA A 22 -6.65 -3.18 -2.95
CA ALA A 22 -6.08 -4.36 -3.62
C ALA A 22 -6.63 -5.65 -3.02
N TYR A 23 -6.67 -5.74 -1.68
CA TYR A 23 -7.16 -6.92 -0.99
C TYR A 23 -8.64 -7.22 -1.29
N HIS A 24 -9.50 -6.20 -1.29
CA HIS A 24 -10.94 -6.39 -1.55
C HIS A 24 -11.30 -6.50 -3.04
N ALA A 25 -10.50 -5.94 -3.94
CA ALA A 25 -10.76 -5.98 -5.37
C ALA A 25 -10.27 -7.28 -6.04
N MET A 26 -9.27 -7.94 -5.46
CA MET A 26 -8.66 -9.12 -6.04
C MET A 26 -9.37 -10.39 -5.55
N PRO A 27 -9.54 -11.41 -6.42
CA PRO A 27 -10.00 -12.71 -5.97
C PRO A 27 -8.99 -13.34 -5.00
N ASP A 28 -9.41 -14.39 -4.29
CA ASP A 28 -8.49 -15.12 -3.41
C ASP A 28 -7.42 -15.85 -4.25
N LEU A 29 -6.28 -15.19 -4.41
CA LEU A 29 -5.12 -15.70 -5.14
C LEU A 29 -4.11 -16.23 -4.15
N ARG A 30 -3.75 -17.49 -4.32
CA ARG A 30 -2.79 -18.22 -3.49
C ARG A 30 -1.52 -18.51 -4.29
N ALA A 31 -0.38 -18.55 -3.60
CA ALA A 31 0.90 -18.88 -4.22
C ALA A 31 0.89 -20.29 -4.86
N VAL A 32 0.23 -21.25 -4.21
CA VAL A 32 -0.10 -22.57 -4.75
C VAL A 32 -1.59 -22.59 -5.09
N PRO A 33 -1.97 -22.82 -6.36
CA PRO A 33 -3.37 -22.96 -6.75
C PRO A 33 -4.06 -24.11 -5.99
N ASP A 34 -5.33 -23.92 -5.63
CA ASP A 34 -6.17 -24.91 -4.94
C ASP A 34 -5.68 -25.36 -3.54
N ASP A 35 -4.68 -24.69 -2.96
CA ASP A 35 -4.23 -24.89 -1.57
C ASP A 35 -4.68 -23.71 -0.68
N PRO A 36 -5.71 -23.91 0.17
CA PRO A 36 -6.19 -22.87 1.09
C PRO A 36 -5.17 -22.47 2.16
N GLY A 37 -4.20 -23.33 2.46
CA GLY A 37 -3.14 -23.06 3.44
C GLY A 37 -1.96 -22.28 2.85
N SER A 38 -1.90 -22.14 1.52
CA SER A 38 -0.85 -21.40 0.85
C SER A 38 -0.96 -19.89 1.13
N PRO A 39 0.18 -19.16 1.17
CA PRO A 39 0.17 -17.71 1.33
C PRO A 39 -0.72 -17.02 0.28
N ALA A 40 -1.56 -16.09 0.74
CA ALA A 40 -2.32 -15.20 -0.13
C ALA A 40 -1.38 -14.21 -0.84
N THR A 41 -1.67 -13.93 -2.11
CA THR A 41 -0.86 -13.06 -2.98
C THR A 41 -1.71 -12.02 -3.74
N GLY A 42 -3.03 -12.04 -3.53
CA GLY A 42 -3.97 -11.17 -4.23
C GLY A 42 -3.67 -9.68 -4.03
N ALA A 43 -3.42 -9.25 -2.79
CA ALA A 43 -3.14 -7.85 -2.48
C ALA A 43 -1.82 -7.39 -3.10
N ILE A 44 -0.79 -8.26 -3.13
CA ILE A 44 0.48 -7.98 -3.82
C ILE A 44 0.24 -7.71 -5.30
N ARG A 45 -0.49 -8.60 -5.99
CA ARG A 45 -0.78 -8.44 -7.42
C ARG A 45 -1.61 -7.19 -7.70
N GLY A 46 -2.63 -6.93 -6.88
CA GLY A 46 -3.45 -5.72 -6.99
C GLY A 46 -2.62 -4.45 -6.83
N MET A 47 -1.75 -4.40 -5.82
CA MET A 47 -0.88 -3.25 -5.57
C MET A 47 0.04 -2.99 -6.77
N VAL A 48 0.72 -4.03 -7.27
CA VAL A 48 1.62 -3.93 -8.44
C VAL A 48 0.90 -3.36 -9.66
N ASN A 49 -0.30 -3.85 -9.96
CA ASN A 49 -1.09 -3.38 -11.10
C ASN A 49 -1.46 -1.90 -10.95
N MET A 50 -1.96 -1.50 -9.78
CA MET A 50 -2.37 -0.12 -9.52
C MET A 50 -1.19 0.84 -9.60
N MET A 51 -0.04 0.48 -9.04
CA MET A 51 1.16 1.32 -9.10
C MET A 51 1.71 1.46 -10.52
N GLN A 52 1.70 0.38 -11.30
CA GLN A 52 2.12 0.43 -12.70
C GLN A 52 1.18 1.27 -13.55
N SER A 53 -0.14 1.17 -13.35
CA SER A 53 -1.12 2.02 -14.05
C SER A 53 -0.89 3.49 -13.70
N LEU A 54 -0.78 3.79 -12.40
CA LEU A 54 -0.60 5.14 -11.91
C LEU A 54 0.67 5.81 -12.46
N ARG A 55 1.79 5.07 -12.55
CA ARG A 55 3.03 5.58 -13.11
C ARG A 55 2.93 5.92 -14.60
N LYS A 56 2.08 5.20 -15.35
CA LYS A 56 1.83 5.47 -16.77
C LYS A 56 0.90 6.65 -16.97
N GLU A 57 -0.12 6.76 -16.15
CA GLU A 57 -1.14 7.83 -16.23
C GLU A 57 -0.61 9.17 -15.73
N VAL A 58 0.22 9.16 -14.68
CA VAL A 58 0.74 10.38 -14.03
C VAL A 58 2.26 10.41 -14.14
N PRO A 59 2.82 10.97 -15.23
CA PRO A 59 4.25 11.19 -15.34
C PRO A 59 4.70 12.26 -14.33
N ALA A 60 5.29 11.81 -13.23
CA ALA A 60 5.82 12.65 -12.16
C ALA A 60 7.34 12.47 -12.05
N ALA A 61 8.07 13.56 -11.80
CA ALA A 61 9.51 13.52 -11.56
C ALA A 61 9.84 12.87 -10.20
N TYR A 62 8.93 12.97 -9.23
CA TYR A 62 9.07 12.40 -7.90
C TYR A 62 7.82 11.60 -7.54
N ALA A 63 8.01 10.42 -6.97
CA ALA A 63 6.92 9.51 -6.63
C ALA A 63 7.22 8.80 -5.31
N VAL A 64 6.31 8.95 -4.34
CA VAL A 64 6.46 8.41 -2.99
C VAL A 64 5.19 7.66 -2.60
N CYS A 65 5.37 6.44 -2.09
CA CYS A 65 4.31 5.65 -1.49
C CYS A 65 4.46 5.72 0.04
N VAL A 66 3.43 6.23 0.71
CA VAL A 66 3.40 6.39 2.16
C VAL A 66 2.53 5.30 2.75
N PHE A 67 3.07 4.53 3.69
CA PHE A 67 2.31 3.55 4.45
C PHE A 67 2.18 4.02 5.89
N ASP A 68 1.05 3.69 6.53
CA ASP A 68 0.89 3.93 7.96
C ASP A 68 1.87 3.05 8.74
N ALA A 69 2.56 3.66 9.70
CA ALA A 69 3.49 2.92 10.54
C ALA A 69 2.77 1.91 11.43
N LYS A 70 3.40 0.75 11.65
CA LYS A 70 2.95 -0.21 12.65
C LYS A 70 3.17 0.35 14.06
N GLY A 71 2.10 0.50 14.82
CA GLY A 71 2.12 0.88 16.23
C GLY A 71 0.95 1.80 16.58
N PRO A 72 0.69 2.04 17.86
CA PRO A 72 -0.29 3.04 18.26
C PRO A 72 0.15 4.40 17.70
N THR A 73 -0.62 4.98 16.79
CA THR A 73 -0.38 6.34 16.31
C THR A 73 -0.87 7.34 17.35
N PHE A 74 -0.40 8.58 17.32
CA PHE A 74 -0.86 9.63 18.26
C PHE A 74 -2.39 9.81 18.23
N ARG A 75 -3.05 9.46 17.12
CA ARG A 75 -4.52 9.42 16.98
C ARG A 75 -5.17 8.26 17.74
N ASP A 76 -4.49 7.13 17.90
CA ASP A 76 -4.98 5.99 18.71
C ASP A 76 -5.07 6.34 20.20
N ALA A 77 -4.22 7.27 20.67
CA ALA A 77 -4.23 7.74 22.05
C ALA A 77 -5.35 8.77 22.34
N ILE A 78 -5.88 9.44 21.32
CA ILE A 78 -6.88 10.52 21.46
C ILE A 78 -8.31 10.04 21.15
N TYR A 79 -8.48 8.97 20.35
CA TYR A 79 -9.81 8.49 19.95
C TYR A 79 -9.95 6.95 20.00
N PRO A 80 -9.98 6.34 21.20
CA PRO A 80 -10.08 4.89 21.38
C PRO A 80 -11.39 4.31 20.80
N GLU A 81 -12.49 5.06 20.84
CA GLU A 81 -13.80 4.56 20.39
C GLU A 81 -13.95 4.50 18.86
N TYR A 82 -13.11 5.20 18.08
CA TYR A 82 -13.24 5.27 16.62
C TYR A 82 -12.79 3.99 15.89
N LYS A 83 -11.86 3.22 16.48
CA LYS A 83 -11.40 1.92 15.93
C LYS A 83 -12.08 0.71 16.59
N ALA A 84 -12.97 0.91 17.56
CA ALA A 84 -13.61 -0.18 18.32
C ALA A 84 -14.49 -1.13 17.48
N GLN A 85 -14.98 -0.69 16.31
CA GLN A 85 -15.78 -1.49 15.38
C GLN A 85 -14.99 -1.93 14.14
N ARG A 86 -13.69 -1.61 14.05
CA ARG A 86 -12.87 -2.02 12.92
C ARG A 86 -12.50 -3.48 13.13
N SER A 87 -13.07 -4.38 12.31
CA SER A 87 -12.70 -5.79 12.33
C SER A 87 -11.16 -5.92 12.26
N PRO A 88 -10.57 -6.84 13.04
CA PRO A 88 -9.12 -7.03 13.01
C PRO A 88 -8.67 -7.29 11.57
N MET A 89 -7.55 -6.68 11.19
CA MET A 89 -6.97 -6.88 9.86
C MET A 89 -6.81 -8.39 9.60
N PRO A 90 -7.35 -8.92 8.48
CA PRO A 90 -7.24 -10.34 8.16
C PRO A 90 -5.78 -10.80 8.15
N ASP A 91 -5.51 -11.99 8.68
CA ASP A 91 -4.14 -12.49 8.79
C ASP A 91 -3.45 -12.67 7.42
N ASP A 92 -4.23 -13.04 6.40
CA ASP A 92 -3.79 -13.09 5.00
C ASP A 92 -3.30 -11.72 4.50
N LEU A 93 -3.97 -10.64 4.90
CA LEU A 93 -3.57 -9.28 4.52
C LEU A 93 -2.32 -8.85 5.31
N ARG A 94 -2.29 -9.16 6.61
CA ARG A 94 -1.16 -8.86 7.48
C ARG A 94 0.14 -9.51 6.99
N ALA A 95 0.07 -10.77 6.53
CA ALA A 95 1.20 -11.50 5.97
C ALA A 95 1.72 -10.90 4.65
N GLN A 96 0.85 -10.22 3.89
CA GLN A 96 1.20 -9.59 2.61
C GLN A 96 1.81 -8.18 2.77
N ILE A 97 1.71 -7.52 3.93
CA ILE A 97 2.26 -6.15 4.11
C ILE A 97 3.79 -6.09 3.86
N PRO A 98 4.63 -6.91 4.52
CA PRO A 98 6.08 -6.86 4.28
C PRO A 98 6.49 -7.06 2.82
N PRO A 99 6.01 -8.09 2.09
CA PRO A 99 6.37 -8.26 0.68
C PRO A 99 5.78 -7.16 -0.21
N ILE A 100 4.64 -6.56 0.15
CA ILE A 100 4.14 -5.37 -0.57
C ILE A 100 5.14 -4.22 -0.47
N HIS A 101 5.62 -3.88 0.72
CA HIS A 101 6.60 -2.80 0.90
C HIS A 101 7.87 -3.07 0.09
N GLU A 102 8.34 -4.31 0.07
CA GLU A 102 9.50 -4.72 -0.73
C GLU A 102 9.25 -4.55 -2.23
N VAL A 103 8.14 -5.07 -2.74
CA VAL A 103 7.79 -4.96 -4.17
C VAL A 103 7.63 -3.50 -4.60
N VAL A 104 7.01 -2.66 -3.77
CA VAL A 104 6.88 -1.22 -4.05
C VAL A 104 8.26 -0.56 -4.20
N ARG A 105 9.22 -0.89 -3.33
CA ARG A 105 10.61 -0.39 -3.45
C ARG A 105 11.27 -0.91 -4.72
N LEU A 106 11.10 -2.19 -5.06
CA LEU A 106 11.65 -2.80 -6.27
C LEU A 106 11.07 -2.20 -7.56
N LEU A 107 9.82 -1.75 -7.53
CA LEU A 107 9.20 -0.99 -8.63
C LEU A 107 9.81 0.42 -8.80
N GLY A 108 10.76 0.82 -7.95
CA GLY A 108 11.47 2.09 -8.02
C GLY A 108 10.72 3.25 -7.35
N TRP A 109 9.78 2.95 -6.45
CA TRP A 109 9.10 3.96 -5.65
C TRP A 109 9.83 4.19 -4.34
N THR A 110 9.88 5.44 -3.89
CA THR A 110 10.32 5.73 -2.53
C THR A 110 9.21 5.29 -1.58
N VAL A 111 9.52 4.40 -0.64
CA VAL A 111 8.57 3.95 0.40
C VAL A 111 8.88 4.66 1.70
N LEU A 112 7.90 5.40 2.21
CA LEU A 112 7.96 6.01 3.54
C LEU A 112 7.07 5.21 4.50
N ASP A 113 7.70 4.72 5.55
CA ASP A 113 7.08 4.07 6.71
C ASP A 113 7.86 4.64 7.92
N VAL A 114 7.36 5.75 8.47
CA VAL A 114 8.03 6.49 9.55
C VAL A 114 7.32 6.17 10.86
N PRO A 115 7.98 5.46 11.79
CA PRO A 115 7.40 5.14 13.09
C PRO A 115 6.92 6.40 13.83
N GLY A 116 5.66 6.39 14.30
CA GLY A 116 5.13 7.42 15.20
C GLY A 116 4.54 8.68 14.52
N VAL A 117 4.33 8.69 13.20
CA VAL A 117 3.71 9.80 12.48
C VAL A 117 2.50 9.32 11.67
N GLU A 118 1.37 10.02 11.81
CA GLU A 118 0.12 9.87 11.05
C GLU A 118 -0.53 11.25 10.83
#